data_AF-A0A7G8V6Q4-F1
#
_entry.id   AF-A0A7G8V6Q4-F1
#
_cell.length_a   1.000
_cell.length_b   1.000
_cell.length_c   1.000
_cell.angle_alpha   90.00
_cell.angle_beta   90.00
_cell.angle_gamma   90.00
#
_symmetry.space_group_name_H-M   'P 1'
#
loop_
_entity.id
_entity.type
_entity.pdbx_description
1 polymer ?
#
loop_
_entity_poly.entity_id
_entity_poly.type
_entity_poly.pdbx_seq_one_letter_code
_entity_poly.pdbx_strand_id
1 'polypeptide(L)' 'MSIEELEAYFTGITLPDQIELERGVIVMDLPLFLESHLSYVKKSGDLKSAEVFVFRLHQLKERLEELNN' A
#
# COMPACT_ATOMS: atom_id res chain seq x y z
N MET A 1 -0.19 -11.67 -2.73
CA MET A 1 0.17 -11.81 -1.30
C MET A 1 -1.11 -11.70 -0.50
N SER A 2 -1.15 -12.29 0.69
CA SER A 2 -2.22 -12.00 1.66
C SER A 2 -2.05 -10.60 2.25
N ILE A 3 -3.05 -10.12 2.99
CA ILE A 3 -2.98 -8.83 3.66
C ILE A 3 -1.95 -8.86 4.79
N GLU A 4 -1.87 -9.97 5.51
CA GLU A 4 -0.88 -10.18 6.58
C GLU A 4 0.56 -10.11 6.02
N GLU A 5 0.78 -10.67 4.83
CA GLU A 5 2.07 -10.58 4.13
C GLU A 5 2.39 -9.14 3.70
N LEU A 6 1.40 -8.36 3.24
CA LEU A 6 1.58 -6.95 2.91
C LEU A 6 1.91 -6.12 4.17
N GLU A 7 1.21 -6.35 5.27
CA GLU A 7 1.50 -5.67 6.54
C GLU A 7 2.89 -5.98 7.08
N ALA A 8 3.30 -7.24 7.01
CA ALA A 8 4.63 -7.66 7.40
C ALA A 8 5.71 -6.94 6.56
N TYR A 9 5.49 -6.82 5.24
CA TYR A 9 6.39 -6.09 4.36
C TYR A 9 6.55 -4.61 4.77
N PHE A 10 5.44 -3.91 5.02
CA PHE A 10 5.50 -2.47 5.34
C PHE A 10 6.00 -2.16 6.76
N THR A 11 5.92 -3.10 7.69
CA THR A 11 6.38 -2.90 9.09
C THR A 11 7.91 -2.82 9.21
N GLY A 12 8.65 -3.37 8.23
CA GLY A 12 10.11 -3.51 8.31
C GLY A 12 10.92 -2.54 7.46
N ILE A 13 10.29 -1.59 6.77
CA ILE A 13 10.96 -0.74 5.78
C ILE A 13 10.91 0.74 6.14
N THR A 14 11.92 1.50 5.71
CA THR A 14 11.87 2.95 5.70
C THR A 14 11.06 3.40 4.48
N LEU A 15 10.00 4.17 4.72
CA LEU A 15 9.15 4.72 3.67
C LEU A 15 9.72 6.07 3.20
N PRO A 16 9.68 6.38 1.89
CA PRO A 16 9.97 7.73 1.41
C PRO A 16 8.86 8.71 1.84
N ASP A 17 9.18 10.01 1.85
CA ASP A 17 8.21 11.06 2.16
C ASP A 17 7.04 11.09 1.16
N GLN A 18 7.32 10.81 -0.11
CA GLN A 18 6.32 10.74 -1.18
C GLN A 18 6.70 9.72 -2.24
N ILE A 19 5.70 9.22 -2.98
CA ILE A 19 5.91 8.30 -4.09
C ILE A 19 4.88 8.52 -5.20
N GLU A 20 5.32 8.42 -6.46
CA GLU A 20 4.42 8.37 -7.61
C GLU A 20 4.03 6.91 -7.89
N LEU A 21 2.82 6.53 -7.50
CA LEU A 21 2.30 5.17 -7.67
C LEU A 21 2.07 4.82 -9.14
N GLU A 22 1.47 5.76 -9.87
CA GLU A 22 1.24 5.71 -11.31
C GLU A 22 1.31 7.14 -11.86
N ARG A 23 1.40 7.28 -13.18
CA ARG A 23 1.59 8.58 -13.83
C ARG A 23 0.56 9.61 -13.35
N GLY A 24 1.03 10.64 -12.64
CA GLY A 24 0.21 11.73 -12.12
C GLY A 24 -0.50 11.43 -10.80
N VAL A 25 -0.25 10.29 -10.17
CA VAL A 25 -0.82 9.90 -8.86
C VAL A 25 0.30 9.84 -7.84
N ILE A 26 0.37 10.88 -7.03
CA ILE A 26 1.41 11.06 -6.02
C ILE A 26 0.77 10.86 -4.64
N VAL A 27 1.33 9.93 -3.86
CA VAL A 27 1.03 9.79 -2.44
C VAL A 27 2.04 10.63 -1.68
N MET A 28 1.55 11.63 -0.95
CA MET A 28 2.38 12.57 -0.18
C MET A 28 2.52 12.20 1.30
N ASP A 29 1.75 11.21 1.76
CA ASP A 29 1.77 10.72 3.14
C ASP A 29 1.59 9.20 3.11
N LEU A 30 2.71 8.48 2.98
CA LEU A 30 2.72 7.02 2.91
C LEU A 30 2.24 6.37 4.22
N PRO A 31 2.63 6.84 5.42
CA PRO A 31 2.10 6.30 6.67
C PRO A 31 0.57 6.36 6.73
N LEU A 32 -0.03 7.52 6.43
CA LEU A 32 -1.49 7.67 6.44
C LEU A 32 -2.15 6.80 5.37
N PHE A 33 -1.55 6.73 4.17
CA PHE A 33 -2.04 5.88 3.09
C PHE A 33 -2.08 4.41 3.50
N LEU A 34 -1.00 3.90 4.10
CA LEU A 34 -0.92 2.52 4.56
C LEU A 34 -1.95 2.25 5.66
N GLU A 35 -2.03 3.11 6.67
CA GLU A 35 -2.99 2.98 7.76
C GLU A 35 -4.43 2.92 7.21
N SER A 36 -4.79 3.85 6.33
CA SER A 36 -6.16 3.93 5.80
C SER A 36 -6.53 2.70 4.96
N HIS A 37 -5.61 2.23 4.11
CA HIS A 37 -5.85 1.10 3.21
C HIS A 37 -5.90 -0.22 3.98
N LEU A 38 -4.92 -0.47 4.85
CA LEU A 38 -4.88 -1.69 5.66
C LEU A 38 -6.08 -1.76 6.63
N SER A 39 -6.42 -0.64 7.28
CA SER A 39 -7.59 -0.56 8.17
C SER A 39 -8.89 -0.83 7.41
N TYR A 40 -9.06 -0.28 6.21
CA TYR A 40 -10.26 -0.51 5.41
C TYR A 40 -10.36 -1.98 4.97
N VAL A 41 -9.28 -2.57 4.46
CA VAL A 41 -9.30 -3.97 4.01
C VAL A 41 -9.62 -4.92 5.16
N LYS A 42 -8.98 -4.74 6.32
CA LYS A 42 -9.27 -5.55 7.52
C LYS A 42 -10.72 -5.46 7.97
N LYS A 43 -11.33 -4.28 7.89
CA LYS A 43 -12.73 -4.07 8.29
C LYS A 43 -13.73 -4.58 7.25
N SER A 44 -13.34 -4.58 5.97
CA SER A 44 -14.25 -4.88 4.86
C SER A 44 -14.40 -6.37 4.61
N GLY A 45 -13.48 -7.22 5.07
CA GLY A 45 -13.53 -8.66 4.81
C GLY A 45 -13.54 -8.96 3.30
N ASP A 46 -14.49 -9.77 2.85
CA ASP A 46 -14.60 -10.21 1.44
C ASP A 46 -15.39 -9.24 0.54
N LEU A 47 -15.61 -8.00 0.97
CA LEU A 47 -16.29 -7.02 0.12
C LEU A 47 -15.47 -6.72 -1.12
N LYS A 48 -16.12 -6.79 -2.28
CA LYS A 48 -15.51 -6.44 -3.58
C LYS A 48 -14.93 -5.02 -3.61
N SER A 49 -15.49 -4.09 -2.84
CA SER A 49 -14.96 -2.73 -2.71
C SER A 49 -13.59 -2.66 -2.06
N ALA A 50 -13.16 -3.69 -1.32
CA ALA A 50 -11.82 -3.77 -0.74
C ALA A 50 -10.74 -4.09 -1.78
N GLU A 51 -11.10 -4.72 -2.92
CA GLU A 51 -10.15 -5.14 -3.95
C GLU A 51 -9.27 -3.98 -4.45
N VAL A 52 -9.86 -2.78 -4.62
CA VAL A 52 -9.10 -1.61 -5.08
C VAL A 52 -8.05 -1.18 -4.04
N PHE A 53 -8.33 -1.31 -2.74
CA PHE A 53 -7.40 -0.95 -1.69
C PHE A 53 -6.24 -1.95 -1.63
N VAL A 54 -6.53 -3.24 -1.79
CA VAL A 54 -5.50 -4.29 -1.90
C VAL A 54 -4.62 -4.07 -3.13
N PHE A 55 -5.24 -3.74 -4.26
CA PHE A 55 -4.52 -3.42 -5.49
C PHE A 55 -3.57 -2.23 -5.30
N ARG A 56 -4.02 -1.15 -4.66
CA ARG A 56 -3.18 0.02 -4.37
C ARG A 56 -2.01 -0.30 -3.43
N LEU A 57 -2.18 -1.19 -2.46
CA LEU A 57 -1.09 -1.66 -1.59
C LEU A 57 -0.05 -2.46 -2.38
N HIS A 58 -0.49 -3.30 -3.32
CA HIS A 58 0.41 -4.01 -4.23
C HIS A 58 1.21 -3.07 -5.12
N GLN A 59 0.55 -2.08 -5.75
CA GLN A 59 1.24 -1.07 -6.54
C GLN A 59 2.30 -0.33 -5.71
N LEU A 60 1.96 0.07 -4.47
CA LEU A 60 2.94 0.72 -3.59
C LEU A 60 4.17 -0.16 -3.36
N LYS A 61 3.98 -1.44 -3.05
CA LYS A 61 5.09 -2.39 -2.88
C LYS A 61 5.96 -2.47 -4.13
N GLU A 62 5.37 -2.68 -5.30
CA GLU A 62 6.11 -2.78 -6.56
C GLU A 62 6.97 -1.53 -6.81
N ARG A 63 6.40 -0.34 -6.59
CA ARG A 63 7.12 0.92 -6.78
C ARG A 63 8.24 1.13 -5.75
N LEU A 64 8.06 0.67 -4.51
CA LEU A 64 9.14 0.69 -3.51
C LEU A 64 10.26 -0.29 -3.86
N GLU A 65 9.94 -1.45 -4.43
CA GLU A 65 10.96 -2.40 -4.90
C GLU A 65 11.71 -1.88 -6.14
N GLU A 66 11.04 -1.18 -7.05
CA GLU A 66 11.68 -0.51 -8.19
C GLU A 66 12.64 0.60 -7.76
N LEU A 67 12.33 1.35 -6.70
CA LEU A 67 13.21 2.42 -6.19
C LEU A 67 14.45 1.91 -5.46
N ASN A 68 14.41 0.67 -4.96
CA ASN A 68 15.49 0.06 -4.19
C ASN A 68 16.44 -0.82 -5.03
N ASN A 69 16.18 -0.97 -6.33
CA ASN A 69 17.01 -1.69 -7.31
C ASN A 69 17.79 -0.73 -8.21
#